data_AF-A0AAW8EPE6-F1
#
_entry.id   AF-A0AAW8EPE6-F1
#
_cell.length_a   1.000
_cell.length_b   1.000
_cell.length_c   1.000
_cell.angle_alpha   90.00
_cell.angle_beta   90.00
_cell.angle_gamma   90.00
#
_symmetry.space_group_name_H-M   'P 1'
#
loop_
_entity.id
_entity.type
_entity.pdbx_description
1 polymer ?
#
loop_
_entity_poly.entity_id
_entity_poly.type
_entity_poly.pdbx_seq_one_letter_code
_entity_poly.pdbx_strand_id
1 'polypeptide(L)'
;MTARSFQVALVDGALTIFGVALLGFGLWAVWRENLGLAGTALGGGLILVFGATIHRFESLKGLGMEAKTRKLDETIDKAEVALSKLKELTELVGANLIKLSSSIGRFSGAPSIMEAYTLSRQVKKTLDGINADHSVIQEALEPWAKIAAVDLFFSEHEPLRRIVDQKRQDLSRAAAQPAAAGAEAAALMSRVREMESYLSRRFTEIQTWRLDQFSDRLFDRLNTAPELEEDQRRLFDVAFRRAAEQLDALARTLDFADLAYWRAVKRAHEQ
;
A
#
# COMPACT_ATOMS: atom_id res chain seq x y z
N MET A 1 27.16 -43.81 -17.14
CA MET A 1 26.76 -42.74 -16.20
C MET A 1 27.99 -41.85 -16.01
N THR A 2 27.99 -40.65 -16.56
CA THR A 2 29.16 -39.75 -16.55
C THR A 2 29.19 -38.95 -15.24
N ALA A 3 30.37 -38.60 -14.72
CA ALA A 3 30.50 -37.83 -13.47
C ALA A 3 29.66 -36.52 -13.45
N ARG A 4 29.41 -35.96 -14.63
CA ARG A 4 28.57 -34.78 -14.85
C ARG A 4 27.08 -35.02 -14.55
N SER A 5 26.53 -36.20 -14.83
CA SER A 5 25.12 -36.50 -14.53
C SER A 5 24.86 -36.65 -13.03
N PHE A 6 25.86 -37.10 -12.27
CA PHE A 6 25.78 -37.22 -10.81
C PHE A 6 25.85 -35.84 -10.13
N GLN A 7 26.72 -34.94 -10.61
CA GLN A 7 26.81 -33.57 -10.10
C GLN A 7 25.51 -32.78 -10.30
N VAL A 8 24.90 -32.88 -11.49
CA VAL A 8 23.62 -32.20 -11.79
C VAL A 8 22.49 -32.71 -10.88
N ALA A 9 22.37 -34.03 -10.72
CA ALA A 9 21.36 -34.61 -9.84
C ALA A 9 21.52 -34.19 -8.36
N LEU A 10 22.77 -34.01 -7.92
CA LEU A 10 23.09 -33.57 -6.56
C LEU A 10 22.74 -32.09 -6.34
N VAL A 11 23.02 -31.24 -7.34
CA VAL A 11 22.66 -29.81 -7.31
C VAL A 11 21.15 -29.62 -7.34
N ASP A 12 20.44 -30.31 -8.24
CA ASP A 12 18.97 -30.25 -8.34
C ASP A 12 18.31 -30.74 -7.05
N GLY A 13 18.84 -31.82 -6.45
CA GLY A 13 18.39 -32.34 -5.16
C GLY A 13 18.56 -31.32 -4.04
N ALA A 14 19.74 -30.69 -3.94
CA ALA A 14 20.01 -29.66 -2.94
C ALA A 14 19.09 -28.45 -3.12
N LEU A 15 18.97 -27.93 -4.34
CA LEU A 15 18.10 -26.80 -4.67
C LEU A 15 16.63 -27.09 -4.32
N THR A 16 16.14 -28.30 -4.60
CA THR A 16 14.78 -28.71 -4.24
C THR A 16 14.58 -28.74 -2.73
N ILE A 17 15.53 -29.33 -1.98
CA ILE A 17 15.44 -29.44 -0.51
C ILE A 17 15.45 -28.05 0.13
N PHE A 18 16.39 -27.19 -0.27
CA PHE A 18 16.47 -25.82 0.24
C PHE A 18 15.26 -24.99 -0.16
N GLY A 19 14.77 -25.16 -1.40
CA GLY A 19 13.58 -24.48 -1.89
C GLY A 19 12.32 -24.84 -1.09
N VAL A 20 12.08 -26.13 -0.85
CA VAL A 20 10.96 -26.60 -0.03
C VAL A 20 11.09 -26.15 1.43
N ALA A 21 12.30 -26.18 1.99
CA ALA A 21 12.54 -25.70 3.35
C ALA A 21 12.25 -24.19 3.49
N LEU A 22 12.64 -23.38 2.49
CA LEU A 22 12.34 -21.95 2.44
C LEU A 22 10.85 -21.66 2.27
N LEU A 23 10.13 -22.45 1.46
CA LEU A 23 8.67 -22.36 1.35
C LEU A 23 7.99 -22.66 2.69
N GLY A 24 8.44 -23.71 3.38
CA GLY A 24 7.94 -24.06 4.72
C GLY A 24 8.22 -22.98 5.76
N PHE A 25 9.43 -22.42 5.74
CA PHE A 25 9.80 -21.30 6.62
C PHE A 25 8.98 -20.04 6.31
N GLY A 26 8.71 -19.77 5.03
CA GLY A 26 7.87 -18.67 4.59
C GLY A 26 6.43 -18.81 5.07
N LEU A 27 5.83 -19.99 4.94
CA LEU A 27 4.50 -20.30 5.49
C LEU A 27 4.46 -20.13 7.02
N TRP A 28 5.51 -20.57 7.72
CA TRP A 28 5.62 -20.37 9.16
C TRP A 28 5.75 -18.88 9.55
N ALA A 29 6.47 -18.09 8.75
CA ALA A 29 6.60 -16.64 8.95
C ALA A 29 5.30 -15.88 8.70
N VAL A 30 4.44 -16.36 7.77
CA VAL A 30 3.07 -15.85 7.59
C VAL A 30 2.27 -16.03 8.88
N TRP A 31 2.33 -17.21 9.50
CA TRP A 31 1.67 -17.49 10.78
C TRP A 31 2.17 -16.64 11.96
N ARG A 32 3.39 -16.11 11.87
CA ARG A 32 3.98 -15.19 12.87
C ARG A 32 3.77 -13.72 12.53
N GLU A 33 2.93 -13.41 11.54
CA GLU A 33 2.63 -12.06 11.04
C GLU A 33 3.88 -11.30 10.56
N ASN A 34 4.97 -12.01 10.23
CA ASN A 34 6.19 -11.39 9.73
C ASN A 34 6.22 -11.47 8.20
N LEU A 35 5.43 -10.59 7.57
CA LEU A 35 5.20 -10.57 6.12
C LEU A 35 6.48 -10.34 5.31
N GLY A 36 7.47 -9.61 5.85
CA GLY A 36 8.75 -9.36 5.18
C GLY A 36 9.62 -10.62 5.06
N LEU A 37 9.72 -11.40 6.15
CA LEU A 37 10.41 -12.69 6.13
C LEU A 37 9.61 -13.73 5.35
N ALA A 38 8.28 -13.70 5.43
CA ALA A 38 7.42 -14.59 4.66
C ALA A 38 7.60 -14.41 3.16
N GLY A 39 7.55 -13.16 2.67
CA GLY A 39 7.67 -12.86 1.24
C GLY A 39 9.03 -13.27 0.68
N THR A 40 10.12 -12.97 1.39
CA THR A 40 11.48 -13.32 0.95
C THR A 40 11.71 -14.83 0.98
N ALA A 41 11.23 -15.53 2.00
CA ALA A 41 11.36 -16.98 2.10
C ALA A 41 10.49 -17.73 1.08
N LEU A 42 9.24 -17.29 0.87
CA LEU A 42 8.37 -17.87 -0.15
C LEU A 42 8.92 -17.64 -1.56
N GLY A 43 9.32 -16.40 -1.88
CA GLY A 43 9.88 -16.06 -3.18
C GLY A 43 11.19 -16.78 -3.47
N GLY A 44 12.13 -16.77 -2.52
CA GLY A 44 13.40 -17.49 -2.63
C GLY A 44 13.21 -19.00 -2.75
N GLY A 45 12.28 -19.56 -1.98
CA GLY A 45 11.91 -20.98 -2.04
C GLY A 45 11.37 -21.38 -3.42
N LEU A 46 10.49 -20.57 -3.99
CA LEU A 46 9.94 -20.79 -5.34
C LEU A 46 11.05 -20.77 -6.40
N ILE A 47 11.95 -19.80 -6.36
CA ILE A 47 13.06 -19.66 -7.31
C ILE A 47 13.97 -20.90 -7.27
N LEU A 48 14.29 -21.41 -6.08
CA LEU A 48 15.14 -22.59 -5.95
C LEU A 48 14.46 -23.86 -6.46
N VAL A 49 13.17 -24.05 -6.20
CA VAL A 49 12.40 -25.18 -6.73
C VAL A 49 12.32 -25.12 -8.25
N PHE A 50 12.07 -23.94 -8.82
CA PHE A 50 12.07 -23.78 -10.28
C PHE A 50 13.46 -24.01 -10.88
N GLY A 51 14.52 -23.46 -10.26
CA GLY A 51 15.90 -23.68 -10.68
C GLY A 51 16.27 -25.17 -10.73
N ALA A 52 15.81 -25.95 -9.75
CA ALA A 52 16.02 -27.40 -9.71
C ALA A 52 15.32 -28.19 -10.83
N THR A 53 14.36 -27.58 -11.54
CA THR A 53 13.65 -28.24 -12.64
C THR A 53 14.24 -27.96 -14.02
N ILE A 54 15.12 -26.96 -14.16
CA ILE A 54 15.68 -26.52 -15.45
C ILE A 54 16.46 -27.66 -16.15
N HIS A 55 17.32 -28.38 -15.43
CA HIS A 55 18.12 -29.46 -16.01
C HIS A 55 17.31 -30.68 -16.43
N ARG A 56 16.13 -30.91 -15.82
CA ARG A 56 15.22 -31.98 -16.25
C ARG A 56 14.64 -31.72 -17.64
N PHE A 57 14.54 -30.45 -18.06
CA PHE A 57 14.10 -30.09 -19.42
C PHE A 57 15.21 -30.29 -20.47
N GLU A 58 16.49 -30.11 -20.12
CA GLU A 58 17.62 -30.42 -21.01
C GLU A 58 17.79 -31.93 -21.27
N SER A 59 17.56 -32.78 -20.25
CA SER A 59 17.62 -34.24 -20.37
C SER A 59 16.60 -34.79 -21.39
N LEU A 60 15.43 -34.16 -21.49
CA LEU A 60 14.37 -34.51 -22.44
C LEU A 60 14.71 -34.16 -23.91
N LYS A 61 15.67 -33.27 -24.15
CA LYS A 61 16.22 -32.97 -25.50
C LYS A 61 17.10 -34.09 -26.05
N GLY A 62 17.64 -34.98 -25.21
CA GLY A 62 18.56 -36.06 -25.60
C GLY A 62 17.93 -37.35 -26.14
N LEU A 63 16.61 -37.47 -26.16
CA LEU A 63 15.89 -38.73 -26.46
C LEU A 63 15.00 -38.73 -27.72
N GLY A 64 15.24 -37.83 -28.68
CA GLY A 64 14.77 -38.03 -30.07
C GLY A 64 13.25 -37.90 -30.31
N MET A 65 12.61 -36.83 -29.82
CA MET A 65 11.25 -36.46 -30.24
C MET A 65 11.21 -35.07 -30.91
N GLU A 66 11.82 -34.94 -32.08
CA GLU A 66 11.91 -33.67 -32.83
C GLU A 66 10.55 -33.04 -33.20
N ALA A 67 9.46 -33.81 -33.25
CA ALA A 67 8.11 -33.29 -33.51
C ALA A 67 7.42 -32.66 -32.28
N LYS A 68 7.87 -33.01 -31.05
CA LYS A 68 7.38 -32.40 -29.80
C LYS A 68 8.22 -31.20 -29.38
N THR A 69 9.44 -31.06 -29.92
CA THR A 69 10.39 -29.99 -29.60
C THR A 69 9.88 -28.60 -29.99
N ARG A 70 9.10 -28.44 -31.05
CA ARG A 70 8.56 -27.11 -31.42
C ARG A 70 7.54 -26.58 -30.40
N LYS A 71 6.66 -27.44 -29.88
CA LYS A 71 5.74 -27.09 -28.78
C LYS A 71 6.49 -26.97 -27.45
N LEU A 72 7.58 -27.71 -27.27
CA LEU A 72 8.37 -27.71 -26.05
C LEU A 72 9.28 -26.47 -25.94
N ASP A 73 9.96 -26.08 -27.02
CA ASP A 73 10.73 -24.83 -27.09
C ASP A 73 9.79 -23.61 -26.92
N GLU A 74 8.60 -23.61 -27.54
CA GLU A 74 7.58 -22.59 -27.26
C GLU A 74 7.12 -22.58 -25.79
N THR A 75 7.13 -23.73 -25.11
CA THR A 75 6.75 -23.82 -23.69
C THR A 75 7.90 -23.43 -22.77
N ILE A 76 9.15 -23.72 -23.15
CA ILE A 76 10.37 -23.32 -22.45
C ILE A 76 10.58 -21.82 -22.56
N ASP A 77 10.42 -21.23 -23.75
CA ASP A 77 10.48 -19.78 -23.95
C ASP A 77 9.41 -19.07 -23.11
N LYS A 78 8.18 -19.62 -23.07
CA LYS A 78 7.12 -19.10 -22.20
C LYS A 78 7.45 -19.22 -20.71
N ALA A 79 8.08 -20.32 -20.29
CA ALA A 79 8.48 -20.54 -18.91
C ALA A 79 9.65 -19.63 -18.49
N GLU A 80 10.64 -19.41 -19.36
CA GLU A 80 11.75 -18.47 -19.12
C GLU A 80 11.26 -17.02 -19.07
N VAL A 81 10.36 -16.63 -19.98
CA VAL A 81 9.72 -15.31 -19.95
C VAL A 81 8.89 -15.15 -18.68
N ALA A 82 8.12 -16.16 -18.28
CA ALA A 82 7.36 -16.14 -17.03
C ALA A 82 8.28 -16.06 -15.81
N LEU A 83 9.37 -16.82 -15.77
CA LEU A 83 10.34 -16.84 -14.68
C LEU A 83 11.10 -15.50 -14.56
N SER A 84 11.48 -14.90 -15.70
CA SER A 84 12.09 -13.56 -15.74
C SER A 84 11.13 -12.51 -15.19
N LYS A 85 9.86 -12.53 -15.62
CA LYS A 85 8.82 -11.62 -15.12
C LYS A 85 8.49 -11.86 -13.64
N LEU A 86 8.52 -13.10 -13.18
CA LEU A 86 8.28 -13.46 -11.78
C LEU A 86 9.46 -13.04 -10.89
N LYS A 87 10.69 -13.12 -11.40
CA LYS A 87 11.90 -12.60 -10.75
C LYS A 87 11.87 -11.08 -10.66
N GLU A 88 11.53 -10.39 -11.75
CA GLU A 88 11.29 -8.94 -11.75
C GLU A 88 10.19 -8.55 -10.75
N LEU A 89 9.08 -9.30 -10.71
CA LEU A 89 8.02 -9.12 -9.71
C LEU A 89 8.54 -9.32 -8.30
N THR A 90 9.32 -10.37 -8.03
CA THR A 90 9.81 -10.68 -6.69
C THR A 90 10.83 -9.65 -6.21
N GLU A 91 11.71 -9.18 -7.09
CA GLU A 91 12.67 -8.09 -6.79
C GLU A 91 11.93 -6.77 -6.55
N LEU A 92 10.94 -6.46 -7.38
CA LEU A 92 10.13 -5.25 -7.29
C LEU A 92 9.24 -5.26 -6.03
N VAL A 93 8.48 -6.33 -5.84
CA VAL A 93 7.53 -6.51 -4.73
C VAL A 93 8.30 -6.67 -3.42
N GLY A 94 9.43 -7.39 -3.40
CA GLY A 94 10.27 -7.55 -2.21
C GLY A 94 10.88 -6.23 -1.75
N ALA A 95 11.56 -5.49 -2.64
CA ALA A 95 12.20 -4.22 -2.27
C ALA A 95 11.17 -3.16 -1.88
N ASN A 96 10.03 -3.11 -2.56
CA ASN A 96 9.04 -2.08 -2.33
C ASN A 96 8.00 -2.41 -1.27
N LEU A 97 7.65 -3.69 -1.01
CA LEU A 97 6.91 -4.06 0.20
C LEU A 97 7.76 -3.81 1.44
N ILE A 98 9.07 -4.06 1.39
CA ILE A 98 9.96 -3.70 2.49
C ILE A 98 9.99 -2.18 2.68
N LYS A 99 10.02 -1.39 1.60
CA LYS A 99 10.00 0.09 1.69
C LYS A 99 8.65 0.66 2.13
N LEU A 100 7.53 0.14 1.62
CA LEU A 100 6.17 0.51 2.03
C LEU A 100 5.88 0.07 3.47
N SER A 101 6.21 -1.16 3.85
CA SER A 101 5.99 -1.66 5.22
C SER A 101 6.92 -1.02 6.25
N SER A 102 8.15 -0.63 5.88
CA SER A 102 9.04 0.12 6.78
C SER A 102 8.62 1.58 6.97
N SER A 103 7.81 2.14 6.06
CA SER A 103 7.18 3.46 6.22
C SER A 103 5.87 3.42 7.02
N ILE A 104 5.27 2.24 7.22
CA ILE A 104 4.13 2.07 8.13
C ILE A 104 4.66 2.12 9.57
N GLY A 105 4.74 3.33 10.12
CA GLY A 105 4.81 3.55 11.57
C GLY A 105 5.92 4.43 12.14
N ARG A 106 6.93 4.90 11.40
CA ARG A 106 7.98 5.78 11.98
C ARG A 106 8.62 6.78 11.00
N PHE A 107 8.66 8.05 11.41
CA PHE A 107 9.67 9.13 11.26
C PHE A 107 10.61 9.29 10.04
N SER A 108 10.71 8.37 9.08
CA SER A 108 11.56 8.51 7.88
C SER A 108 10.83 9.10 6.67
N GLY A 109 9.57 9.50 6.84
CA GLY A 109 8.72 10.08 5.79
C GLY A 109 8.05 9.00 4.94
N ALA A 110 6.77 9.21 4.63
CA ALA A 110 6.05 8.37 3.66
C ALA A 110 6.74 8.49 2.29
N PRO A 111 6.86 7.39 1.50
CA PRO A 111 7.47 7.43 0.16
C PRO A 111 6.85 8.54 -0.68
N SER A 112 7.65 9.21 -1.51
CA SER A 112 7.13 10.30 -2.34
C SER A 112 5.98 9.77 -3.22
N ILE A 113 4.97 10.61 -3.50
CA ILE A 113 3.85 10.23 -4.39
C ILE A 113 4.37 9.71 -5.74
N MET A 114 5.54 10.17 -6.17
CA MET A 114 6.19 9.71 -7.40
C MET A 114 6.79 8.32 -7.30
N GLU A 115 7.43 7.98 -6.19
CA GLU A 115 7.89 6.61 -5.96
C GLU A 115 6.69 5.66 -5.86
N ALA A 116 5.65 6.07 -5.12
CA ALA A 116 4.42 5.30 -4.95
C ALA A 116 3.71 5.08 -6.29
N TYR A 117 3.58 6.13 -7.11
CA TYR A 117 3.04 6.04 -8.46
C TYR A 117 3.88 5.13 -9.37
N THR A 118 5.20 5.36 -9.43
CA THR A 118 6.11 4.57 -10.29
C THR A 118 6.04 3.09 -9.96
N LEU A 119 6.01 2.78 -8.67
CA LEU A 119 5.85 1.42 -8.18
C LEU A 119 4.52 0.80 -8.61
N SER A 120 3.39 1.48 -8.38
CA SER A 120 2.06 0.96 -8.77
C SER A 120 2.00 0.64 -10.27
N ARG A 121 2.61 1.50 -11.11
CA ARG A 121 2.69 1.30 -12.56
C ARG A 121 3.59 0.12 -12.93
N GLN A 122 4.69 -0.08 -12.22
CA GLN A 122 5.57 -1.24 -12.45
C GLN A 122 4.85 -2.54 -12.05
N VAL A 123 4.21 -2.61 -10.89
CA VAL A 123 3.42 -3.77 -10.44
C VAL A 123 2.33 -4.10 -11.45
N LYS A 124 1.53 -3.10 -11.85
CA LYS A 124 0.48 -3.26 -12.86
C LYS A 124 1.03 -3.78 -14.19
N LYS A 125 2.09 -3.15 -14.71
CA LYS A 125 2.73 -3.57 -15.97
C LYS A 125 3.25 -5.01 -15.91
N THR A 126 3.86 -5.43 -14.80
CA THR A 126 4.41 -6.78 -14.72
C THR A 126 3.31 -7.84 -14.58
N LEU A 127 2.25 -7.56 -13.81
CA LEU A 127 1.09 -8.43 -13.69
C LEU A 127 0.30 -8.53 -15.00
N ASP A 128 0.06 -7.41 -15.68
CA ASP A 128 -0.50 -7.39 -17.05
C ASP A 128 0.39 -8.20 -18.00
N GLY A 129 1.71 -8.07 -17.86
CA GLY A 129 2.70 -8.78 -18.69
C GLY A 129 2.67 -10.30 -18.54
N ILE A 130 2.18 -10.84 -17.43
CA ILE A 130 1.98 -12.28 -17.23
C ILE A 130 0.53 -12.72 -17.47
N ASN A 131 -0.31 -11.83 -18.04
CA ASN A 131 -1.75 -12.02 -18.20
C ASN A 131 -2.44 -12.43 -16.89
N ALA A 132 -2.04 -11.82 -15.77
CA ALA A 132 -2.75 -12.01 -14.51
C ALA A 132 -4.19 -11.52 -14.64
N ASP A 133 -5.12 -12.20 -13.98
CA ASP A 133 -6.51 -11.77 -13.95
C ASP A 133 -6.63 -10.37 -13.32
N HIS A 134 -7.61 -9.60 -13.81
CA HIS A 134 -7.80 -8.23 -13.33
C HIS A 134 -8.07 -8.16 -11.82
N SER A 135 -8.72 -9.16 -11.25
CA SER A 135 -8.94 -9.29 -9.80
C SER A 135 -7.65 -9.42 -9.01
N VAL A 136 -6.65 -10.15 -9.53
CA VAL A 136 -5.34 -10.32 -8.89
C VAL A 136 -4.56 -9.01 -8.90
N ILE A 137 -4.65 -8.26 -10.00
CA ILE A 137 -4.06 -6.92 -10.10
C ILE A 137 -4.70 -5.97 -9.08
N GLN A 138 -6.02 -6.04 -8.93
CA GLN A 138 -6.74 -5.21 -7.96
C GLN A 138 -6.33 -5.53 -6.52
N GLU A 139 -6.32 -6.82 -6.15
CA GLU A 139 -5.92 -7.27 -4.82
C GLU A 139 -4.48 -6.85 -4.47
N ALA A 140 -3.56 -6.90 -5.44
CA ALA A 140 -2.18 -6.48 -5.26
C ALA A 140 -2.01 -4.96 -5.07
N LEU A 141 -2.86 -4.15 -5.71
CA LEU A 141 -2.77 -2.68 -5.68
C LEU A 141 -3.61 -2.03 -4.57
N GLU A 142 -4.61 -2.72 -4.05
CA GLU A 142 -5.52 -2.19 -3.03
C GLU A 142 -4.80 -1.67 -1.77
N PRO A 143 -3.82 -2.38 -1.17
CA PRO A 143 -3.10 -1.89 0.01
C PRO A 143 -2.37 -0.56 -0.25
N TRP A 144 -1.78 -0.41 -1.43
CA TRP A 144 -1.11 0.83 -1.83
C TRP A 144 -2.11 1.97 -2.00
N ALA A 145 -3.21 1.72 -2.71
CA ALA A 145 -4.27 2.71 -2.92
C ALA A 145 -4.83 3.17 -1.58
N LYS A 146 -4.96 2.27 -0.60
CA LYS A 146 -5.42 2.60 0.74
C LYS A 146 -4.48 3.54 1.47
N ILE A 147 -3.16 3.33 1.37
CA ILE A 147 -2.15 4.25 1.91
C ILE A 147 -2.28 5.63 1.25
N ALA A 148 -2.39 5.68 -0.08
CA ALA A 148 -2.59 6.94 -0.78
C ALA A 148 -3.87 7.67 -0.34
N ALA A 149 -4.99 6.96 -0.19
CA ALA A 149 -6.24 7.53 0.28
C ALA A 149 -6.10 8.10 1.70
N VAL A 150 -5.41 7.39 2.59
CA VAL A 150 -5.08 7.86 3.94
C VAL A 150 -4.24 9.14 3.91
N ASP A 151 -3.18 9.19 3.10
CA ASP A 151 -2.30 10.35 2.99
C ASP A 151 -3.05 11.60 2.50
N LEU A 152 -3.88 11.47 1.46
CA LEU A 152 -4.69 12.57 0.95
C LEU A 152 -5.72 13.01 1.99
N PHE A 153 -6.41 12.06 2.61
CA PHE A 153 -7.39 12.34 3.65
C PHE A 153 -6.76 13.17 4.80
N PHE A 154 -5.58 12.78 5.29
CA PHE A 154 -4.88 13.50 6.35
C PHE A 154 -4.45 14.90 5.91
N SER A 155 -3.95 15.02 4.69
CA SER A 155 -3.50 16.29 4.12
C SER A 155 -4.65 17.30 4.08
N GLU A 156 -5.78 16.91 3.51
CA GLU A 156 -6.96 17.79 3.39
C GLU A 156 -7.60 18.11 4.75
N HIS A 157 -7.55 17.18 5.71
CA HIS A 157 -8.11 17.41 7.04
C HIS A 157 -7.21 18.28 7.94
N GLU A 158 -5.91 18.41 7.65
CA GLU A 158 -4.97 19.13 8.52
C GLU A 158 -5.32 20.62 8.71
N PRO A 159 -5.65 21.41 7.67
CA PRO A 159 -6.06 22.81 7.85
C PRO A 159 -7.34 22.95 8.69
N LEU A 160 -8.32 22.05 8.49
CA LEU A 160 -9.54 22.01 9.31
C LEU A 160 -9.21 21.72 10.77
N ARG A 161 -8.32 20.75 11.03
CA ARG A 161 -7.84 20.41 12.38
C ARG A 161 -7.19 21.63 13.05
N ARG A 162 -6.35 22.38 12.34
CA ARG A 162 -5.68 23.59 12.86
C ARG A 162 -6.67 24.67 13.27
N ILE A 163 -7.71 24.91 12.47
CA ILE A 163 -8.75 25.90 12.81
C ILE A 163 -9.51 25.49 14.07
N VAL A 164 -9.93 24.24 14.17
CA VAL A 164 -10.63 23.73 15.37
C VAL A 164 -9.73 23.78 16.59
N ASP A 165 -8.45 23.40 16.48
CA ASP A 165 -7.52 23.48 17.61
C ASP A 165 -7.24 24.93 18.03
N GLN A 166 -7.12 25.86 17.09
CA GLN A 166 -6.97 27.28 17.39
C GLN A 166 -8.18 27.80 18.18
N LYS A 167 -9.40 27.53 17.71
CA LYS A 167 -10.64 27.91 18.41
C LYS A 167 -10.72 27.27 19.81
N ARG A 168 -10.29 26.02 19.95
CA ARG A 168 -10.20 25.34 21.27
C ARG A 168 -9.27 26.10 22.22
N GLN A 169 -8.11 26.50 21.74
CA GLN A 169 -7.14 27.27 22.54
C GLN A 169 -7.66 28.65 22.92
N ASP A 170 -8.38 29.33 22.02
CA ASP A 170 -8.99 30.64 22.28
C ASP A 170 -10.08 30.53 23.36
N LEU A 171 -10.99 29.55 23.25
CA LEU A 171 -12.04 29.31 24.24
C LEU A 171 -11.48 28.89 25.60
N SER A 172 -10.45 28.05 25.61
CA SER A 172 -9.76 27.64 26.84
C SER A 172 -9.10 28.84 27.54
N ARG A 173 -8.48 29.75 26.78
CA ARG A 173 -7.93 31.00 27.33
C ARG A 173 -9.01 31.92 27.88
N ALA A 174 -10.14 32.06 27.17
CA ALA A 174 -11.27 32.86 27.64
C ALA A 174 -11.86 32.30 28.95
N ALA A 175 -12.01 30.98 29.06
CA ALA A 175 -12.51 30.32 30.27
C ALA A 175 -11.59 30.49 31.49
N ALA A 176 -10.29 30.68 31.27
CA ALA A 176 -9.31 30.92 32.33
C ALA A 176 -9.23 32.38 32.80
N GLN A 177 -9.93 33.32 32.14
CA GLN A 177 -9.90 34.72 32.54
C GLN A 177 -10.73 34.93 33.82
N PRO A 178 -10.25 35.77 34.77
CA PRO A 178 -10.99 36.05 36.00
C PRO A 178 -12.40 36.64 35.79
N ALA A 179 -12.65 37.25 34.63
CA ALA A 179 -13.93 37.83 34.26
C ALA A 179 -15.00 36.80 33.90
N ALA A 180 -14.61 35.62 33.40
CA ALA A 180 -15.53 34.52 33.10
C ALA A 180 -15.82 33.76 34.39
N ALA A 181 -16.75 34.23 35.22
CA ALA A 181 -17.09 33.60 36.49
C ALA A 181 -18.29 32.65 36.37
N GLY A 182 -18.24 31.53 37.11
CA GLY A 182 -19.39 30.64 37.29
C GLY A 182 -19.88 29.97 36.00
N ALA A 183 -21.10 30.30 35.60
CA ALA A 183 -21.81 29.63 34.50
C ALA A 183 -21.15 29.84 33.13
N GLU A 184 -20.53 31.02 32.90
CA GLU A 184 -19.88 31.34 31.63
C GLU A 184 -18.62 30.48 31.41
N ALA A 185 -17.75 30.36 32.42
CA ALA A 185 -16.60 29.48 32.36
C ALA A 185 -17.00 28.01 32.17
N ALA A 186 -18.07 27.56 32.84
CA ALA A 186 -18.58 26.20 32.67
C ALA A 186 -19.07 25.94 31.23
N ALA A 187 -19.76 26.91 30.61
CA ALA A 187 -20.21 26.81 29.21
C ALA A 187 -19.02 26.76 28.23
N LEU A 188 -18.02 27.61 28.42
CA LEU A 188 -16.80 27.61 27.60
C LEU A 188 -16.04 26.27 27.72
N MET A 189 -15.87 25.75 28.94
CA MET A 189 -15.23 24.45 29.17
C MET A 189 -16.04 23.28 28.58
N SER A 190 -17.36 23.40 28.47
CA SER A 190 -18.17 22.40 27.75
C SER A 190 -17.84 22.38 26.26
N ARG A 191 -17.75 23.55 25.62
CA ARG A 191 -17.38 23.68 24.20
C ARG A 191 -15.96 23.21 23.92
N VAL A 192 -15.02 23.49 24.83
CA VAL A 192 -13.63 22.97 24.76
C VAL A 192 -13.63 21.44 24.76
N ARG A 193 -14.40 20.79 25.63
CA ARG A 193 -14.50 19.32 25.67
C ARG A 193 -15.10 18.73 24.40
N GLU A 194 -16.05 19.41 23.76
CA GLU A 194 -16.60 18.98 22.47
C GLU A 194 -15.52 19.01 21.37
N MET A 195 -14.76 20.10 21.29
CA MET A 195 -13.63 20.19 20.36
C MET A 195 -12.54 19.15 20.65
N GLU A 196 -12.22 18.92 21.92
CA GLU A 196 -11.29 17.87 22.32
C GLU A 196 -11.81 16.49 21.90
N SER A 197 -13.11 16.21 22.04
CA SER A 197 -13.71 14.98 21.53
C SER A 197 -13.57 14.87 20.01
N TYR A 198 -13.86 15.94 19.27
CA TYR A 198 -13.70 15.97 17.81
C TYR A 198 -12.24 15.73 17.37
N LEU A 199 -11.27 16.36 18.03
CA LEU A 199 -9.83 16.25 17.73
C LEU A 199 -9.23 14.91 18.21
N SER A 200 -9.71 14.39 19.34
CA SER A 200 -9.24 13.13 19.95
C SER A 200 -9.91 11.89 19.39
N ARG A 201 -11.03 12.03 18.66
CA ARG A 201 -11.49 11.04 17.68
C ARG A 201 -10.38 10.87 16.64
N ARG A 202 -9.34 10.15 17.05
CA ARG A 202 -8.28 9.70 16.18
C ARG A 202 -8.94 8.90 15.07
N PHE A 203 -8.24 8.89 13.95
CA PHE A 203 -8.42 7.98 12.83
C PHE A 203 -8.09 6.53 13.21
N THR A 204 -8.43 6.11 14.43
CA THR A 204 -8.21 4.77 14.98
C THR A 204 -8.87 3.71 14.10
N GLU A 205 -9.93 4.10 13.38
CA GLU A 205 -10.67 3.25 12.44
C GLU A 205 -10.28 3.48 10.97
N ILE A 206 -9.37 4.40 10.65
CA ILE A 206 -9.02 4.67 9.22
C ILE A 206 -8.43 3.43 8.54
N GLN A 207 -7.77 2.59 9.34
CA GLN A 207 -7.24 1.31 8.90
C GLN A 207 -8.34 0.29 8.59
N THR A 208 -9.56 0.47 9.11
CA THR A 208 -10.71 -0.41 8.83
C THR A 208 -11.58 0.10 7.68
N TRP A 209 -11.41 1.36 7.26
CA TRP A 209 -12.17 1.92 6.15
C TRP A 209 -11.83 1.23 4.82
N ARG A 210 -12.86 1.05 4.01
CA ARG A 210 -12.74 0.64 2.61
C ARG A 210 -12.40 1.85 1.75
N LEU A 211 -11.77 1.62 0.60
CA LEU A 211 -11.37 2.69 -0.32
C LEU A 211 -12.53 3.60 -0.74
N ASP A 212 -13.68 3.00 -1.02
CA ASP A 212 -14.91 3.70 -1.43
C ASP A 212 -15.57 4.52 -0.32
N GLN A 213 -15.07 4.46 0.92
CA GLN A 213 -15.63 5.21 2.05
C GLN A 213 -14.88 6.51 2.33
N PHE A 214 -13.68 6.71 1.78
CA PHE A 214 -12.84 7.85 2.16
C PHE A 214 -13.45 9.20 1.78
N SER A 215 -14.12 9.29 0.63
CA SER A 215 -14.80 10.51 0.16
C SER A 215 -15.95 10.90 1.10
N ASP A 216 -16.85 9.97 1.42
CA ASP A 216 -17.94 10.19 2.37
C ASP A 216 -17.43 10.59 3.75
N ARG A 217 -16.38 9.91 4.23
CA ARG A 217 -15.75 10.20 5.53
C ARG A 217 -15.14 11.59 5.57
N LEU A 218 -14.63 12.10 4.44
CA LEU A 218 -14.08 13.44 4.36
C LEU A 218 -15.18 14.49 4.66
N PHE A 219 -16.36 14.32 4.06
CA PHE A 219 -17.50 15.20 4.30
C PHE A 219 -18.15 15.02 5.68
N ASP A 220 -18.23 13.80 6.20
CA ASP A 220 -18.71 13.54 7.56
C ASP A 220 -17.90 14.35 8.60
N ARG A 221 -16.58 14.42 8.42
CA ARG A 221 -15.71 15.24 9.27
C ARG A 221 -15.95 16.73 9.14
N LEU A 222 -16.12 17.23 7.91
CA LEU A 222 -16.48 18.62 7.71
C LEU A 222 -17.80 18.95 8.40
N ASN A 223 -18.83 18.12 8.19
CA ASN A 223 -20.18 18.32 8.70
C ASN A 223 -20.27 18.26 10.23
N THR A 224 -19.43 17.44 10.86
CA THR A 224 -19.37 17.29 12.32
C THR A 224 -18.34 18.20 13.00
N ALA A 225 -17.62 19.04 12.25
CA ALA A 225 -16.65 19.97 12.81
C ALA A 225 -17.34 21.02 13.69
N PRO A 226 -17.02 21.07 15.01
CA PRO A 226 -17.64 22.03 15.92
C PRO A 226 -17.13 23.43 15.66
N GLU A 227 -18.00 24.43 15.84
CA GLU A 227 -17.66 25.86 15.85
C GLU A 227 -16.98 26.36 14.56
N LEU A 228 -17.15 25.63 13.46
CA LEU A 228 -16.73 26.05 12.15
C LEU A 228 -17.74 27.05 11.59
N GLU A 229 -17.27 28.21 11.14
CA GLU A 229 -18.12 29.23 10.54
C GLU A 229 -18.61 28.80 9.15
N GLU A 230 -19.73 29.36 8.69
CA GLU A 230 -20.38 28.93 7.45
C GLU A 230 -19.56 29.27 6.19
N ASP A 231 -18.84 30.38 6.22
CA ASP A 231 -17.86 30.74 5.18
C ASP A 231 -16.68 29.77 5.15
N GLN A 232 -16.11 29.42 6.31
CA GLN A 232 -15.05 28.41 6.45
C GLN A 232 -15.54 27.06 5.94
N ARG A 233 -16.75 26.64 6.32
CA ARG A 233 -17.39 25.40 5.88
C ARG A 233 -17.52 25.35 4.35
N ARG A 234 -17.96 26.44 3.73
CA ARG A 234 -18.06 26.54 2.26
C ARG A 234 -16.70 26.45 1.56
N LEU A 235 -15.66 27.06 2.13
CA LEU A 235 -14.30 26.95 1.59
C LEU A 235 -13.78 25.51 1.63
N PHE A 236 -13.98 24.83 2.76
CA PHE A 236 -13.63 23.41 2.89
C PHE A 236 -14.47 22.52 1.99
N ASP A 237 -15.77 22.80 1.82
CA ASP A 237 -16.64 22.02 0.93
C ASP A 237 -16.11 22.03 -0.51
N VAL A 238 -15.70 23.19 -1.03
CA VAL A 238 -15.10 23.30 -2.37
C VAL A 238 -13.78 22.51 -2.47
N ALA A 239 -12.90 22.62 -1.48
CA ALA A 239 -11.65 21.87 -1.47
C ALA A 239 -11.88 20.34 -1.38
N PHE A 240 -12.78 19.93 -0.48
CA PHE A 240 -13.09 18.53 -0.20
C PHE A 240 -13.80 17.86 -1.38
N ARG A 241 -14.60 18.58 -2.18
CA ARG A 241 -15.16 18.04 -3.44
C ARG A 241 -14.06 17.57 -4.38
N ARG A 242 -13.02 18.40 -4.58
CA ARG A 242 -11.91 18.02 -5.46
C ARG A 242 -11.14 16.81 -4.91
N ALA A 243 -10.90 16.77 -3.60
CA ALA A 243 -10.27 15.62 -2.96
C ALA A 243 -11.12 14.35 -3.07
N ALA A 244 -12.43 14.45 -2.85
CA ALA A 244 -13.38 13.36 -2.93
C ALA A 244 -13.42 12.75 -4.35
N GLU A 245 -13.41 13.58 -5.39
CA GLU A 245 -13.32 13.10 -6.78
C GLU A 245 -12.06 12.25 -7.02
N GLN A 246 -10.93 12.64 -6.43
CA GLN A 246 -9.67 11.89 -6.53
C GLN A 246 -9.71 10.59 -5.73
N LEU A 247 -10.29 10.60 -4.54
CA LEU A 247 -10.48 9.40 -3.71
C LEU A 247 -11.41 8.39 -4.39
N ASP A 248 -12.52 8.86 -4.96
CA ASP A 248 -13.46 8.04 -5.70
C ASP A 248 -12.84 7.44 -6.97
N ALA A 249 -12.03 8.23 -7.69
CA ALA A 249 -11.30 7.73 -8.84
C ALA A 249 -10.27 6.66 -8.42
N LEU A 250 -9.51 6.93 -7.36
CA LEU A 250 -8.54 5.99 -6.81
C LEU A 250 -9.21 4.68 -6.37
N ALA A 251 -10.37 4.74 -5.71
CA ALA A 251 -11.13 3.56 -5.30
C ALA A 251 -11.61 2.72 -6.49
N ARG A 252 -11.96 3.36 -7.61
CA ARG A 252 -12.42 2.66 -8.83
C ARG A 252 -11.29 2.09 -9.67
N THR A 253 -10.20 2.83 -9.84
CA THR A 253 -9.15 2.50 -10.82
C THR A 253 -7.85 2.00 -10.20
N LEU A 254 -7.68 2.17 -8.89
CA LEU A 254 -6.43 1.94 -8.15
C LEU A 254 -5.26 2.66 -8.82
N ASP A 255 -5.51 3.88 -9.28
CA ASP A 255 -4.53 4.74 -9.96
C ASP A 255 -4.87 6.22 -9.68
N PHE A 256 -3.91 7.12 -9.89
CA PHE A 256 -4.11 8.55 -9.71
C PHE A 256 -4.76 9.17 -10.95
N ALA A 257 -5.97 9.72 -10.79
CA ALA A 257 -6.66 10.42 -11.88
C ALA A 257 -5.98 11.75 -12.26
N ASP A 258 -5.55 12.54 -11.28
CA ASP A 258 -4.81 13.79 -11.49
C ASP A 258 -3.51 13.80 -10.67
N LEU A 259 -2.44 13.20 -11.22
CA LEU A 259 -1.14 13.15 -10.56
C LEU A 259 -0.60 14.54 -10.16
N ALA A 260 -0.96 15.61 -10.89
CA ALA A 260 -0.52 16.96 -10.57
C ALA A 260 -1.18 17.45 -9.27
N TYR A 261 -2.46 17.16 -9.07
CA TYR A 261 -3.18 17.44 -7.82
C TYR A 261 -2.53 16.72 -6.63
N TRP A 262 -2.34 15.40 -6.74
CA TRP A 262 -1.73 14.58 -5.68
C TRP A 262 -0.36 15.14 -5.25
N ARG A 263 0.47 15.55 -6.23
CA ARG A 263 1.77 16.19 -5.97
C ARG A 263 1.65 17.57 -5.32
N ALA A 264 0.62 18.34 -5.66
CA ALA A 264 0.42 19.68 -5.10
C ALA A 264 0.04 19.59 -3.62
N VAL A 265 -0.89 18.69 -3.29
CA VAL A 265 -1.33 18.43 -1.91
C VAL A 265 -0.13 18.03 -1.04
N LYS A 266 0.65 17.02 -1.44
CA LYS A 266 1.79 16.57 -0.63
C LYS A 266 2.85 17.65 -0.40
N ARG A 267 3.17 18.46 -1.42
CA ARG A 267 4.13 19.56 -1.28
C ARG A 267 3.67 20.64 -0.30
N ALA A 268 2.36 20.89 -0.20
CA ALA A 268 1.81 21.87 0.74
C ALA A 268 1.97 21.46 2.22
N HIS A 269 2.23 20.19 2.50
CA HIS A 269 2.39 19.66 3.87
C HIS A 269 3.84 19.33 4.24
N GLU A 270 4.78 19.37 3.29
CA GLU A 270 6.21 19.19 3.52
C GLU A 270 6.95 20.52 3.83
N GLN A 271 6.24 21.66 3.76
CA GLN A 271 6.72 23.01 4.08
C GLN A 271 6.17 23.49 5.43
#